data_AF-A0A0Q8GA50-F1
#
_entry.id   AF-A0A0Q8GA50-F1
#
_cell.length_a   1.000
_cell.length_b   1.000
_cell.length_c   1.000
_cell.angle_alpha   90.00
_cell.angle_beta   90.00
_cell.angle_gamma   90.00
#
_symmetry.space_group_name_H-M   'P 1'
#
loop_
_entity.id
_entity.type
_entity.pdbx_description
1 polymer ?
#
loop_
_entity_poly.entity_id
_entity_poly.type
_entity_poly.pdbx_seq_one_letter_code
_entity_poly.pdbx_strand_id
1 'polypeptide(L)'
;MHDPVTSFVVAVFSTPGAALMMAGAILVFAVGLILQSGHFEYSPLRDDFRRRTDLLEDLRGDRQKAFSEAFDAIDKRFSSVANPVLELGWAHYRSQLTPTDDGRLAAAIHAADAFDHADAPARTLEWWANIMVAIGLVITFMGIVAALTEATSAMGPGGGGAMQGALVNLLTIAATKFWTSIAGVLASIILRLAARRRRHVIEALEAHFFALLDACVRFAPPEKVMLEQLATLARIEAALNRSSATALPRTGVA
;
A
#
# COMPACT_ATOMS: atom_id res chain seq x y z
N MET A 1 39.79 -22.48 24.91
CA MET A 1 39.72 -22.31 23.44
C MET A 1 38.87 -21.08 23.17
N HIS A 2 39.46 -19.97 22.70
CA HIS A 2 38.68 -18.81 22.30
C HIS A 2 37.97 -19.13 20.99
N ASP A 3 36.64 -19.08 20.99
CA ASP A 3 35.81 -19.28 19.79
C ASP A 3 36.08 -18.11 18.81
N PRO A 4 36.45 -18.37 17.54
CA PRO A 4 36.70 -17.33 16.55
C PRO A 4 35.53 -16.34 16.42
N VAL A 5 34.29 -16.78 16.66
CA VAL A 5 33.10 -15.91 16.64
C VAL A 5 33.13 -14.90 17.78
N THR A 6 33.45 -15.34 19.00
CA THR A 6 33.55 -14.44 20.16
C THR A 6 34.68 -13.42 20.01
N SER A 7 35.82 -13.81 19.44
CA SER A 7 36.95 -12.91 19.18
C SER A 7 36.59 -11.82 18.16
N PHE A 8 35.90 -12.19 17.07
CA PHE A 8 35.43 -11.24 16.06
C PHE A 8 34.41 -10.25 16.64
N VAL A 9 33.44 -10.76 17.41
CA VAL A 9 32.44 -9.93 18.08
C VAL A 9 33.11 -8.93 19.04
N VAL A 10 34.05 -9.39 19.87
CA VAL A 10 34.77 -8.49 20.78
C VAL A 10 35.56 -7.45 19.97
N ALA A 11 36.32 -7.84 18.94
CA ALA A 11 37.10 -6.89 18.13
C ALA A 11 36.24 -5.78 17.48
N VAL A 12 35.09 -6.14 16.89
CA VAL A 12 34.17 -5.17 16.30
C VAL A 12 33.52 -4.30 17.37
N PHE A 13 33.19 -4.86 18.53
CA PHE A 13 32.44 -4.16 19.57
C PHE A 13 33.30 -3.34 20.53
N SER A 14 34.60 -3.62 20.65
CA SER A 14 35.57 -2.90 21.49
C SER A 14 36.14 -1.64 20.83
N THR A 15 35.86 -1.39 19.55
CA THR A 15 36.33 -0.18 18.86
C THR A 15 35.59 1.08 19.38
N PRO A 16 36.30 2.14 19.82
CA PRO A 16 35.67 3.39 20.26
C PRO A 16 34.78 3.99 19.18
N GLY A 17 33.53 4.30 19.51
CA GLY A 17 32.58 4.91 18.57
C GLY A 17 31.93 3.94 17.56
N ALA A 18 32.25 2.64 17.57
CA ALA A 18 31.61 1.66 16.68
C ALA A 18 30.08 1.66 16.78
N ALA A 19 29.54 1.83 17.99
CA ALA A 19 28.10 1.91 18.21
C ALA A 19 27.46 3.13 17.53
N LEU A 20 28.11 4.30 17.57
CA LEU A 20 27.62 5.51 16.92
C LEU A 20 27.72 5.40 15.39
N MET A 21 28.79 4.79 14.88
CA MET A 21 28.94 4.51 13.45
C MET A 21 27.85 3.55 12.95
N MET A 22 27.55 2.48 13.71
CA MET A 22 26.47 1.56 13.39
C MET A 22 25.09 2.24 13.46
N ALA A 23 24.84 3.05 14.49
CA ALA A 23 23.62 3.84 14.61
C ALA A 23 23.43 4.79 13.41
N GLY A 24 24.49 5.48 13.00
CA GLY A 24 24.51 6.31 11.80
C GLY A 24 24.26 5.51 10.52
N ALA A 25 24.90 4.35 10.37
CA ALA A 25 24.71 3.47 9.22
C ALA A 25 23.26 2.96 9.12
N ILE A 26 22.63 2.60 10.23
CA ILE A 26 21.20 2.19 10.29
C ILE A 26 20.30 3.33 9.79
N LEU A 27 20.55 4.56 10.25
CA LEU A 27 19.75 5.73 9.84
C LEU A 27 19.96 6.07 8.36
N VAL A 28 21.20 6.06 7.88
CA VAL A 28 21.51 6.29 6.45
C VAL A 28 20.86 5.21 5.59
N PHE A 29 20.93 3.95 6.00
CA PHE A 29 20.29 2.84 5.31
C PHE A 29 18.76 3.00 5.27
N ALA A 30 18.13 3.40 6.38
CA ALA A 30 16.70 3.68 6.43
C ALA A 30 16.30 4.84 5.50
N VAL A 31 17.08 5.92 5.45
CA VAL A 31 16.87 7.03 4.51
C VAL A 31 17.06 6.56 3.07
N GLY A 32 18.08 5.75 2.79
CA GLY A 32 18.32 5.14 1.49
C GLY A 32 17.14 4.30 1.01
N LEU A 33 16.58 3.45 1.88
CA LEU A 33 15.38 2.66 1.58
C LEU A 33 14.16 3.54 1.28
N ILE A 34 13.98 4.64 2.03
CA ILE A 34 12.92 5.61 1.77
C ILE A 34 13.09 6.22 0.38
N LEU A 35 14.29 6.69 0.03
CA LEU A 35 14.55 7.28 -1.28
C LEU A 35 14.38 6.26 -2.41
N GLN A 36 14.93 5.05 -2.26
CA GLN A 36 14.84 3.99 -3.25
C GLN A 36 13.39 3.56 -3.51
N SER A 37 12.63 3.22 -2.46
CA SER A 37 11.20 2.89 -2.61
C SER A 37 10.40 4.08 -3.15
N GLY A 38 10.80 5.30 -2.79
CA GLY A 38 10.18 6.52 -3.28
C GLY A 38 10.32 6.67 -4.80
N HIS A 39 11.51 6.36 -5.31
CA HIS A 39 11.82 6.49 -6.72
C HIS A 39 11.28 5.32 -7.55
N PHE A 40 11.45 4.08 -7.07
CA PHE A 40 11.13 2.89 -7.86
C PHE A 40 9.65 2.49 -7.87
N GLU A 41 8.93 2.66 -6.75
CA GLU A 41 7.56 2.16 -6.63
C GLU A 41 6.55 3.31 -6.54
N TYR A 42 6.85 4.30 -5.70
CA TYR A 42 5.89 5.36 -5.39
C TYR A 42 5.75 6.41 -6.49
N SER A 43 6.86 6.93 -7.03
CA SER A 43 6.81 7.94 -8.11
C SER A 43 6.08 7.45 -9.36
N PRO A 44 6.40 6.26 -9.94
CA PRO A 44 5.74 5.83 -11.17
C PRO A 44 4.24 5.60 -10.98
N LEU A 45 3.82 5.04 -9.84
CA LEU A 45 2.40 4.84 -9.53
C LEU A 45 1.65 6.17 -9.42
N ARG A 46 2.21 7.12 -8.67
CA ARG A 46 1.62 8.46 -8.49
C ARG A 46 1.51 9.21 -9.81
N ASP A 47 2.56 9.16 -10.61
CA ASP A 47 2.61 9.87 -11.88
C ASP A 47 1.69 9.21 -12.92
N ASP A 48 1.46 7.89 -12.83
CA ASP A 48 0.45 7.20 -13.66
C ASP A 48 -0.99 7.58 -13.27
N PHE A 49 -1.32 7.57 -11.97
CA PHE A 49 -2.63 8.04 -11.49
C PHE A 49 -2.93 9.47 -11.93
N ARG A 50 -1.96 10.39 -11.77
CA ARG A 50 -2.10 11.78 -12.22
C ARG A 50 -2.36 11.88 -13.71
N ARG A 51 -1.54 11.20 -14.54
CA ARG A 51 -1.73 11.21 -15.99
C ARG A 51 -3.10 10.67 -16.41
N ARG A 52 -3.61 9.62 -15.76
CA ARG A 52 -4.96 9.08 -16.03
C ARG A 52 -6.07 10.04 -15.58
N THR A 53 -5.87 10.68 -14.44
CA THR A 53 -6.79 11.70 -13.90
C THR A 53 -6.88 12.91 -14.82
N ASP A 54 -5.74 13.45 -15.25
CA ASP A 54 -5.66 14.62 -16.13
C ASP A 54 -6.42 14.37 -17.45
N LEU A 55 -6.38 13.14 -17.98
CA LEU A 55 -7.14 12.75 -19.19
C LEU A 55 -8.66 12.79 -18.97
N LEU A 56 -9.13 12.42 -17.78
CA LEU A 56 -10.55 12.46 -17.44
C LEU A 56 -11.00 13.90 -17.11
N GLU A 57 -10.12 14.72 -16.54
CA GLU A 57 -10.40 16.13 -16.25
C GLU A 57 -10.49 17.00 -17.51
N ASP A 58 -9.72 16.68 -18.55
CA ASP A 58 -9.75 17.42 -19.82
C ASP A 58 -11.04 17.18 -20.63
N LEU A 59 -11.87 16.21 -20.23
CA LEU A 59 -13.20 15.99 -20.82
C LEU A 59 -14.12 17.19 -20.53
N ARG A 60 -14.39 17.99 -21.55
CA ARG A 60 -15.25 19.18 -21.47
C ARG A 60 -16.71 18.87 -21.81
N GLY A 61 -17.62 19.64 -21.21
CA GLY A 61 -19.05 19.56 -21.50
C GLY A 61 -19.76 18.41 -20.77
N ASP A 62 -20.60 17.66 -21.49
CA ASP A 62 -21.26 16.48 -20.94
C ASP A 62 -20.26 15.32 -20.82
N ARG A 63 -19.70 15.16 -19.61
CA ARG A 63 -18.60 14.24 -19.33
C ARG A 63 -18.88 12.80 -19.73
N GLN A 64 -20.12 12.31 -19.57
CA GLN A 64 -20.45 10.93 -19.94
C GLN A 64 -20.44 10.71 -21.45
N LYS A 65 -20.88 11.72 -22.22
CA LYS A 65 -20.87 11.68 -23.68
C LYS A 65 -19.44 11.86 -24.21
N ALA A 66 -18.69 12.82 -23.65
CA ALA A 66 -17.29 13.03 -24.00
C ALA A 66 -16.44 11.78 -23.70
N PHE A 67 -16.72 11.10 -22.59
CA PHE A 67 -16.05 9.84 -22.24
C PHE A 67 -16.38 8.71 -23.22
N SER A 68 -17.65 8.54 -23.64
CA SER A 68 -17.99 7.50 -24.61
C SER A 68 -17.40 7.77 -26.00
N GLU A 69 -17.33 9.03 -26.44
CA GLU A 69 -16.68 9.43 -27.70
C GLU A 69 -15.15 9.23 -27.67
N ALA A 70 -14.52 9.51 -26.53
CA ALA A 70 -13.07 9.36 -26.35
C ALA A 70 -12.64 7.96 -25.84
N PHE A 71 -13.58 7.02 -25.70
CA PHE A 71 -13.37 5.77 -25.00
C PHE A 71 -12.20 4.95 -25.56
N ASP A 72 -12.09 4.80 -26.88
CA ASP A 72 -11.00 4.03 -27.50
C ASP A 72 -9.61 4.63 -27.21
N ALA A 73 -9.52 5.97 -27.16
CA ALA A 73 -8.27 6.65 -26.83
C ALA A 73 -7.91 6.48 -25.35
N ILE A 74 -8.91 6.56 -24.46
CA ILE A 74 -8.74 6.35 -23.02
C ILE A 74 -8.35 4.89 -22.75
N ASP A 75 -9.05 3.93 -23.35
CA ASP A 75 -8.80 2.50 -23.19
C ASP A 75 -7.38 2.12 -23.61
N LYS A 76 -6.94 2.60 -24.78
CA LYS A 76 -5.56 2.38 -25.25
C LYS A 76 -4.52 2.93 -24.28
N ARG A 77 -4.81 4.05 -23.62
CA ARG A 77 -3.89 4.68 -22.68
C ARG A 77 -3.88 3.98 -21.32
N PHE A 78 -5.04 3.56 -20.83
CA PHE A 78 -5.19 2.89 -19.54
C PHE A 78 -4.71 1.44 -19.59
N SER A 79 -4.80 0.81 -20.77
CA SER A 79 -4.24 -0.51 -21.08
C SER A 79 -2.74 -0.48 -21.42
N SER A 80 -2.07 0.67 -21.34
CA SER A 80 -0.62 0.73 -21.55
C SER A 80 0.14 0.24 -20.32
N VAL A 81 1.21 -0.54 -20.52
CA VAL A 81 1.98 -1.27 -19.50
C VAL A 81 2.87 -0.32 -18.66
N ALA A 82 2.28 0.69 -18.03
CA ALA A 82 2.96 1.58 -17.09
C ALA A 82 2.97 0.99 -15.67
N ASN A 83 1.86 0.38 -15.24
CA ASN A 83 1.75 -0.28 -13.95
C ASN A 83 0.80 -1.50 -14.06
N PRO A 84 1.28 -2.74 -13.79
CA PRO A 84 0.47 -3.95 -13.93
C PRO A 84 -0.80 -3.95 -13.10
N VAL A 85 -0.78 -3.31 -11.92
CA VAL A 85 -1.92 -3.32 -11.01
C VAL A 85 -3.05 -2.42 -11.52
N LEU A 86 -2.70 -1.26 -12.07
CA LEU A 86 -3.68 -0.35 -12.67
C LEU A 86 -4.20 -0.86 -14.01
N GLU A 87 -3.38 -1.58 -14.76
CA GLU A 87 -3.80 -2.27 -15.99
C GLU A 87 -4.82 -3.38 -15.67
N LEU A 88 -4.55 -4.21 -14.66
CA LEU A 88 -5.46 -5.26 -14.24
C LEU A 88 -6.78 -4.69 -13.70
N GLY A 89 -6.72 -3.65 -12.85
CA GLY A 89 -7.91 -2.96 -12.34
C GLY A 89 -8.73 -2.34 -13.47
N TRP A 90 -8.07 -1.73 -14.45
CA TRP A 90 -8.76 -1.21 -15.64
C TRP A 90 -9.39 -2.31 -16.49
N ALA A 91 -8.68 -3.40 -16.75
CA ALA A 91 -9.22 -4.52 -17.52
C ALA A 91 -10.47 -5.12 -16.85
N HIS A 92 -10.46 -5.24 -15.53
CA HIS A 92 -11.61 -5.66 -14.74
C HIS A 92 -12.76 -4.65 -14.84
N TYR A 93 -12.51 -3.36 -14.61
CA TYR A 93 -13.54 -2.32 -14.75
C TYR A 93 -14.16 -2.29 -16.15
N ARG A 94 -13.32 -2.36 -17.19
CA ARG A 94 -13.73 -2.37 -18.60
C ARG A 94 -14.65 -3.52 -18.94
N SER A 95 -14.43 -4.71 -18.38
CA SER A 95 -15.31 -5.87 -18.59
C SER A 95 -16.73 -5.68 -18.07
N GLN A 96 -16.94 -4.72 -17.16
CA GLN A 96 -18.22 -4.40 -16.54
C GLN A 96 -18.91 -3.18 -17.19
N LEU A 97 -18.27 -2.57 -18.19
CA LEU A 97 -18.84 -1.45 -18.94
C LEU A 97 -19.76 -1.99 -20.04
N THR A 98 -21.00 -1.51 -20.05
CA THR A 98 -22.00 -1.86 -21.05
C THR A 98 -22.52 -0.60 -21.76
N PRO A 99 -22.67 -0.64 -23.09
CA PRO A 99 -23.28 0.47 -23.82
C PRO A 99 -24.77 0.55 -23.49
N THR A 100 -25.26 1.77 -23.28
CA THR A 100 -26.68 2.11 -23.10
C THR A 100 -27.28 2.53 -24.44
N ASP A 101 -28.61 2.45 -24.58
CA ASP A 101 -29.36 2.84 -25.78
C ASP A 101 -29.03 4.25 -26.30
N ASP A 102 -28.66 5.17 -25.41
CA ASP A 102 -28.27 6.56 -25.74
C ASP A 102 -26.81 6.71 -26.23
N GLY A 103 -26.07 5.61 -26.44
CA GLY A 103 -24.66 5.62 -26.85
C GLY A 103 -23.68 6.00 -25.72
N ARG A 104 -24.15 6.04 -24.47
CA ARG A 104 -23.35 6.29 -23.25
C ARG A 104 -22.92 4.96 -22.63
N LEU A 105 -21.92 4.98 -21.77
CA LEU A 105 -21.45 3.79 -21.06
C LEU A 105 -22.04 3.72 -19.64
N ALA A 106 -22.45 2.53 -19.23
CA ALA A 106 -22.91 2.21 -17.90
C ALA A 106 -22.00 1.19 -17.22
N ALA A 107 -21.74 1.37 -15.93
CA ALA A 107 -20.95 0.45 -15.12
C ALA A 107 -21.84 -0.28 -14.11
N ALA A 108 -21.64 -1.59 -13.99
CA ALA A 108 -22.31 -2.44 -13.01
C ALA A 108 -21.70 -2.34 -11.60
N ILE A 109 -20.44 -1.89 -11.49
CA ILE A 109 -19.69 -1.75 -10.24
C ILE A 109 -19.06 -0.36 -10.15
N HIS A 110 -18.72 0.07 -8.94
CA HIS A 110 -17.94 1.29 -8.74
C HIS A 110 -16.50 1.10 -9.18
N ALA A 111 -15.88 2.20 -9.61
CA ALA A 111 -14.45 2.21 -9.92
C ALA A 111 -13.61 1.72 -8.73
N ALA A 112 -13.93 2.10 -7.50
CA ALA A 112 -13.18 1.66 -6.32
C ALA A 112 -13.13 0.12 -6.18
N ASP A 113 -14.25 -0.56 -6.43
CA ASP A 113 -14.35 -2.02 -6.29
C ASP A 113 -13.53 -2.77 -7.35
N ALA A 114 -13.35 -2.17 -8.53
CA ALA A 114 -12.58 -2.77 -9.61
C ALA A 114 -11.06 -2.72 -9.37
N PHE A 115 -10.58 -1.75 -8.57
CA PHE A 115 -9.16 -1.45 -8.36
C PHE A 115 -8.61 -1.88 -6.98
N ASP A 116 -9.39 -2.64 -6.19
CA ASP A 116 -9.15 -3.02 -4.78
C ASP A 116 -7.77 -3.65 -4.45
N HIS A 117 -6.98 -4.05 -5.45
CA HIS A 117 -5.65 -4.65 -5.26
C HIS A 117 -4.46 -3.67 -5.46
N ALA A 118 -4.70 -2.36 -5.60
CA ALA A 118 -3.66 -1.35 -5.86
C ALA A 118 -2.67 -1.08 -4.71
N ASP A 119 -3.00 -1.45 -3.47
CA ASP A 119 -2.32 -0.98 -2.25
C ASP A 119 -1.02 -1.74 -1.87
N ALA A 120 -0.48 -2.56 -2.79
CA ALA A 120 0.70 -3.41 -2.56
C ALA A 120 2.01 -2.68 -2.11
N PRO A 121 2.33 -1.44 -2.53
CA PRO A 121 3.63 -0.81 -2.21
C PRO A 121 3.85 -0.48 -0.72
N ALA A 122 2.80 -0.32 0.08
CA ALA A 122 2.93 0.06 1.49
C ALA A 122 3.56 -1.04 2.36
N ARG A 123 3.42 -2.31 1.95
CA ARG A 123 3.82 -3.48 2.75
C ARG A 123 5.33 -3.64 2.89
N THR A 124 6.10 -3.19 1.89
CA THR A 124 7.56 -3.33 1.88
C THR A 124 8.24 -2.45 2.94
N LEU A 125 7.80 -1.21 3.10
CA LEU A 125 8.35 -0.31 4.13
C LEU A 125 8.00 -0.75 5.55
N GLU A 126 6.79 -1.25 5.76
CA GLU A 126 6.37 -1.79 7.06
C GLU A 126 7.18 -3.01 7.45
N TRP A 127 7.47 -3.90 6.49
CA TRP A 127 8.36 -5.03 6.69
C TRP A 127 9.77 -4.57 7.08
N TRP A 128 10.36 -3.63 6.34
CA TRP A 128 11.67 -3.06 6.69
C TRP A 128 11.68 -2.39 8.06
N ALA A 129 10.61 -1.70 8.43
CA ALA A 129 10.49 -1.07 9.74
C ALA A 129 10.54 -2.10 10.87
N ASN A 130 9.94 -3.27 10.70
CA ASN A 130 10.04 -4.36 11.68
C ASN A 130 11.48 -4.90 11.77
N ILE A 131 12.14 -5.10 10.63
CA ILE A 131 13.51 -5.60 10.56
C ILE A 131 14.50 -4.63 11.22
N MET A 132 14.33 -3.32 11.07
CA MET A 132 15.21 -2.32 11.71
C MET A 132 15.18 -2.39 13.24
N VAL A 133 14.01 -2.64 13.84
CA VAL A 133 13.91 -2.84 15.30
C VAL A 133 14.64 -4.10 15.73
N ALA A 134 14.43 -5.20 15.00
CA ALA A 134 15.08 -6.47 15.29
C ALA A 134 16.62 -6.35 15.19
N ILE A 135 17.13 -5.65 14.17
CA ILE A 135 18.57 -5.40 14.01
C ILE A 135 19.12 -4.61 15.21
N GLY A 136 18.47 -3.51 15.62
CA GLY A 136 18.91 -2.72 16.77
C GLY A 136 18.96 -3.53 18.07
N LEU A 137 17.97 -4.41 18.27
CA LEU A 137 17.91 -5.30 19.43
C LEU A 137 19.04 -6.34 19.42
N VAL A 138 19.28 -7.00 18.28
CA VAL A 138 20.36 -7.99 18.12
C VAL A 138 21.73 -7.37 18.39
N ILE A 139 21.99 -6.16 17.85
CA ILE A 139 23.25 -5.45 18.08
C ILE A 139 23.45 -5.16 19.57
N THR A 140 22.39 -4.75 20.27
CA THR A 140 22.46 -4.44 21.70
C THR A 140 22.74 -5.69 22.52
N PHE A 141 22.05 -6.80 22.24
CA PHE A 141 22.33 -8.08 22.89
C PHE A 141 23.76 -8.55 22.65
N MET A 142 24.24 -8.47 21.41
CA MET A 142 25.61 -8.84 21.07
C MET A 142 26.63 -7.97 21.83
N GLY A 143 26.36 -6.67 21.96
CA GLY A 143 27.19 -5.75 22.72
C GLY A 143 27.25 -6.06 24.21
N ILE A 144 26.13 -6.45 24.82
CA ILE A 144 26.10 -6.87 26.23
C ILE A 144 26.89 -8.18 26.41
N VAL A 145 26.72 -9.17 25.53
CA VAL A 145 27.47 -10.44 25.58
C VAL A 145 28.98 -10.20 25.45
N ALA A 146 29.40 -9.33 24.53
CA ALA A 146 30.81 -8.97 24.37
C ALA A 146 31.38 -8.32 25.63
N ALA A 147 30.66 -7.34 26.19
CA ALA A 147 31.06 -6.64 27.39
C ALA A 147 31.18 -7.60 28.59
N LEU A 148 30.19 -8.48 28.81
CA LEU A 148 30.21 -9.48 29.88
C LEU A 148 31.39 -10.45 29.76
N THR A 149 31.73 -10.85 28.53
CA THR A 149 32.89 -11.72 28.27
C THR A 149 34.20 -11.00 28.62
N GLU A 150 34.32 -9.72 28.29
CA GLU A 150 35.48 -8.90 28.65
C GLU A 150 35.59 -8.71 30.17
N ALA A 151 34.47 -8.42 30.83
CA ALA A 151 34.43 -8.21 32.28
C ALA A 151 34.80 -9.47 33.09
N THR A 152 34.28 -10.63 32.69
CA THR A 152 34.62 -11.91 33.32
C THR A 152 36.11 -12.25 33.11
N SER A 153 36.71 -11.89 31.97
CA SER A 153 38.16 -12.03 31.75
C SER A 153 38.99 -11.08 32.61
N ALA A 154 38.50 -9.86 32.87
CA ALA A 154 39.16 -8.87 33.72
C ALA A 154 39.08 -9.18 35.23
N MET A 155 38.09 -9.98 35.64
CA MET A 155 37.88 -10.46 37.02
C MET A 155 38.75 -11.68 37.41
N GLY A 156 39.81 -11.98 36.66
CA GLY A 156 40.88 -12.90 37.10
C GLY A 156 41.52 -12.45 38.42
N PRO A 157 42.58 -13.12 38.94
CA PRO A 157 43.00 -13.06 40.37
C PRO A 157 43.43 -11.70 40.96
N GLY A 158 43.23 -10.57 40.26
CA GLY A 158 43.37 -9.22 40.80
C GLY A 158 42.18 -8.82 41.70
N GLY A 159 42.48 -8.36 42.91
CA GLY A 159 41.51 -7.99 43.95
C GLY A 159 40.53 -6.85 43.60
N GLY A 160 39.75 -6.42 44.60
CA GLY A 160 38.52 -5.61 44.44
C GLY A 160 38.59 -4.32 43.61
N GLY A 161 39.76 -3.69 43.45
CA GLY A 161 39.92 -2.52 42.57
C GLY A 161 39.78 -2.84 41.08
N ALA A 162 40.27 -4.00 40.63
CA ALA A 162 40.12 -4.46 39.25
C ALA A 162 38.64 -4.78 38.93
N MET A 163 37.90 -5.27 39.93
CA MET A 163 36.47 -5.56 39.83
C MET A 163 35.63 -4.29 39.65
N GLN A 164 35.92 -3.21 40.39
CA GLN A 164 35.23 -1.93 40.23
C GLN A 164 35.50 -1.32 38.84
N GLY A 165 36.75 -1.36 38.36
CA GLY A 165 37.10 -0.89 37.02
C GLY A 165 36.38 -1.64 35.91
N ALA A 166 36.31 -2.98 36.01
CA ALA A 166 35.58 -3.82 35.06
C ALA A 166 34.07 -3.50 35.04
N LEU A 167 33.46 -3.26 36.19
CA LEU A 167 32.04 -2.88 36.29
C LEU A 167 31.74 -1.50 35.68
N VAL A 168 32.61 -0.51 35.91
CA VAL A 168 32.46 0.82 35.31
C VAL A 168 32.63 0.75 33.79
N ASN A 169 33.60 -0.03 33.30
CA ASN A 169 33.82 -0.24 31.87
C ASN A 169 32.60 -0.93 31.23
N LEU A 170 32.08 -1.99 31.86
CA LEU A 170 30.84 -2.66 31.44
C LEU A 170 29.70 -1.69 31.26
N LEU A 171 29.44 -0.85 32.26
CA LEU A 171 28.31 0.06 32.25
C LEU A 171 28.47 1.11 31.14
N THR A 172 29.69 1.57 30.91
CA THR A 172 30.01 2.53 29.85
C THR A 172 29.84 1.93 28.45
N ILE A 173 30.32 0.69 28.25
CA ILE A 173 30.15 -0.04 26.99
C ILE A 173 28.66 -0.30 26.75
N ALA A 174 27.93 -0.82 27.75
CA ALA A 174 26.51 -1.09 27.64
C ALA A 174 25.71 0.18 27.31
N ALA A 175 25.95 1.30 28.01
CA ALA A 175 25.33 2.60 27.75
C ALA A 175 25.53 3.06 26.30
N THR A 176 26.75 2.89 25.78
CA THR A 176 27.06 3.27 24.39
C THR A 176 26.39 2.35 23.37
N LYS A 177 26.18 1.06 23.70
CA LYS A 177 25.50 0.11 22.81
C LYS A 177 23.99 0.33 22.76
N PHE A 178 23.36 0.85 23.82
CA PHE A 178 21.93 1.21 23.80
C PHE A 178 21.59 2.25 22.72
N TRP A 179 22.52 3.13 22.34
CA TRP A 179 22.33 4.06 21.22
C TRP A 179 22.03 3.37 19.89
N THR A 180 22.54 2.15 19.66
CA THR A 180 22.23 1.37 18.45
C THR A 180 20.78 0.91 18.40
N SER A 181 20.21 0.51 19.56
CA SER A 181 18.78 0.17 19.68
C SER A 181 17.90 1.39 19.46
N ILE A 182 18.25 2.53 20.08
CA ILE A 182 17.52 3.79 19.89
C ILE A 182 17.49 4.16 18.41
N ALA A 183 18.61 4.04 17.70
CA ALA A 183 18.68 4.30 16.27
C ALA A 183 17.81 3.32 15.45
N GLY A 184 17.79 2.03 15.78
CA GLY A 184 16.92 1.04 15.14
C GLY A 184 15.43 1.33 15.31
N VAL A 185 15.02 1.73 16.52
CA VAL A 185 13.64 2.15 16.81
C VAL A 185 13.31 3.45 16.08
N LEU A 186 14.19 4.44 16.11
CA LEU A 186 14.00 5.71 15.42
C LEU A 186 13.87 5.50 13.91
N ALA A 187 14.73 4.68 13.32
CA ALA A 187 14.65 4.28 11.92
C ALA A 187 13.30 3.61 11.59
N SER A 188 12.82 2.70 12.45
CA SER A 188 11.52 2.06 12.30
C SER A 188 10.36 3.07 12.31
N ILE A 189 10.38 4.03 13.23
CA ILE A 189 9.37 5.09 13.32
C ILE A 189 9.38 5.95 12.05
N ILE A 190 10.55 6.36 11.58
CA ILE A 190 10.69 7.16 10.35
C ILE A 190 10.15 6.39 9.14
N LEU A 191 10.49 5.09 9.01
CA LEU A 191 10.00 4.24 7.91
C LEU A 191 8.47 4.09 7.93
N ARG A 192 7.87 3.84 9.10
CA ARG A 192 6.40 3.76 9.24
C ARG A 192 5.71 5.08 8.93
N LEU A 193 6.28 6.19 9.38
CA LEU A 193 5.73 7.51 9.10
C LEU A 193 5.79 7.83 7.60
N ALA A 194 6.90 7.50 6.94
CA ALA A 194 7.04 7.64 5.50
C ALA A 194 6.04 6.77 4.73
N ALA A 195 5.89 5.50 5.12
CA ALA A 195 4.91 4.58 4.53
C ALA A 195 3.49 5.13 4.66
N ARG A 196 3.09 5.55 5.87
CA ARG A 196 1.77 6.11 6.15
C ARG A 196 1.50 7.38 5.36
N ARG A 197 2.46 8.29 5.26
CA ARG A 197 2.31 9.52 4.46
C ARG A 197 2.10 9.19 2.98
N ARG A 198 2.87 8.25 2.44
CA ARG A 198 2.74 7.83 1.03
C ARG A 198 1.39 7.18 0.77
N ARG A 199 0.94 6.30 1.67
CA ARG A 199 -0.37 5.66 1.57
C ARG A 199 -1.49 6.70 1.52
N HIS A 200 -1.50 7.67 2.42
CA HIS A 200 -2.50 8.74 2.41
C HIS A 200 -2.51 9.56 1.11
N VAL A 201 -1.35 9.79 0.49
CA VAL A 201 -1.31 10.50 -0.80
C VAL A 201 -1.87 9.63 -1.93
N ILE A 202 -1.57 8.33 -1.95
CA ILE A 202 -2.12 7.40 -2.95
C ILE A 202 -3.64 7.26 -2.76
N GLU A 203 -4.11 7.02 -1.54
CA GLU A 203 -5.55 6.94 -1.22
C GLU A 203 -6.32 8.18 -1.70
N ALA A 204 -5.75 9.37 -1.52
CA ALA A 204 -6.37 10.61 -1.97
C ALA A 204 -6.43 10.71 -3.51
N LEU A 205 -5.39 10.25 -4.21
CA LEU A 205 -5.37 10.21 -5.68
C LEU A 205 -6.32 9.15 -6.23
N GLU A 206 -6.38 7.98 -5.60
CA GLU A 206 -7.31 6.90 -5.91
C GLU A 206 -8.76 7.36 -5.75
N ALA A 207 -9.11 7.92 -4.59
CA ALA A 207 -10.45 8.41 -4.34
C ALA A 207 -10.89 9.47 -5.36
N HIS A 208 -9.99 10.39 -5.72
CA HIS A 208 -10.26 11.40 -6.75
C HIS A 208 -10.43 10.79 -8.15
N PHE A 209 -9.53 9.89 -8.53
CA PHE A 209 -9.61 9.17 -9.81
C PHE A 209 -10.90 8.34 -9.93
N PHE A 210 -11.26 7.59 -8.89
CA PHE A 210 -12.48 6.78 -8.86
C PHE A 210 -13.75 7.64 -8.95
N ALA A 211 -13.79 8.76 -8.20
CA ALA A 211 -14.92 9.68 -8.26
C ALA A 211 -15.08 10.31 -9.67
N LEU A 212 -13.97 10.64 -10.33
CA LEU A 212 -14.00 11.13 -11.71
C LEU A 212 -14.46 10.05 -12.69
N LEU A 213 -13.97 8.83 -12.55
CA LEU A 213 -14.32 7.72 -13.43
C LEU A 213 -15.80 7.35 -13.30
N ASP A 214 -16.31 7.26 -12.07
CA ASP A 214 -17.74 7.02 -11.82
C ASP A 214 -18.61 8.17 -12.35
N ALA A 215 -18.13 9.41 -12.33
CA ALA A 215 -18.83 10.55 -12.94
C ALA A 215 -18.84 10.49 -14.49
N CYS A 216 -17.94 9.73 -15.11
CA CYS A 216 -17.87 9.55 -16.57
C CYS A 216 -18.84 8.48 -17.09
N VAL A 217 -19.42 7.66 -16.21
CA VAL A 217 -20.32 6.56 -16.61
C VAL A 217 -21.64 6.65 -15.86
N ARG A 218 -22.65 5.93 -16.34
CA ARG A 218 -23.91 5.77 -15.61
C ARG A 218 -23.80 4.58 -14.66
N PHE A 219 -23.99 4.79 -13.36
CA PHE A 219 -24.06 3.68 -12.42
C PHE A 219 -25.38 2.92 -12.58
N ALA A 220 -25.29 1.65 -12.99
CA ALA A 220 -26.41 0.75 -13.22
C ALA A 220 -26.13 -0.61 -12.56
N PRO A 221 -26.29 -0.69 -11.22
CA PRO A 221 -25.98 -1.90 -10.48
C PRO A 221 -26.91 -3.04 -10.92
N PRO A 222 -26.42 -4.29 -10.92
CA PRO A 222 -27.15 -5.44 -11.44
C PRO A 222 -28.48 -5.68 -10.71
N GLU A 223 -28.58 -5.36 -9.42
CA GLU A 223 -29.82 -5.46 -8.66
C GLU A 223 -30.88 -4.49 -9.17
N LYS A 224 -30.46 -3.28 -9.52
CA LYS A 224 -31.37 -2.27 -10.08
C LYS A 224 -31.83 -2.69 -11.47
N VAL A 225 -30.93 -3.20 -12.30
CA VAL A 225 -31.27 -3.74 -13.63
C VAL A 225 -32.25 -4.91 -13.49
N MET A 226 -32.01 -5.82 -12.55
CA MET A 226 -32.90 -6.96 -12.28
C MET A 226 -34.28 -6.51 -11.80
N LEU A 227 -34.35 -5.52 -10.91
CA LEU A 227 -35.62 -4.93 -10.45
C LEU A 227 -36.37 -4.23 -11.59
N GLU A 228 -35.67 -3.51 -12.46
CA GLU A 228 -36.25 -2.90 -13.66
C GLU A 228 -36.77 -3.95 -14.65
N GLN A 229 -36.05 -5.06 -14.81
CA GLN A 229 -36.50 -6.20 -15.61
C GLN A 229 -37.76 -6.83 -15.02
N LEU A 230 -37.79 -7.10 -13.71
CA LEU A 230 -38.99 -7.63 -13.01
C LEU A 230 -40.19 -6.68 -13.16
N ALA A 231 -39.98 -5.38 -12.99
CA ALA A 231 -41.04 -4.38 -13.17
C ALA A 231 -41.54 -4.33 -14.62
N THR A 232 -40.65 -4.54 -15.60
CA THR A 232 -41.03 -4.57 -17.02
C THR A 232 -41.79 -5.84 -17.36
N LEU A 233 -41.37 -7.00 -16.83
CA LEU A 233 -42.10 -8.26 -16.97
C LEU A 233 -43.50 -8.18 -16.35
N ALA A 234 -43.65 -7.62 -15.14
CA ALA A 234 -44.94 -7.42 -14.50
C ALA A 234 -45.87 -6.50 -15.31
N ARG A 235 -45.32 -5.45 -15.96
CA ARG A 235 -46.08 -4.57 -16.87
C ARG A 235 -46.55 -5.31 -18.13
N ILE A 236 -45.69 -6.13 -18.72
CA ILE A 236 -46.05 -6.96 -19.89
C ILE A 236 -47.15 -7.96 -19.51
N GLU A 237 -47.02 -8.62 -18.37
CA GLU A 237 -48.04 -9.55 -17.86
C GLU A 237 -49.39 -8.85 -17.65
N ALA A 238 -49.41 -7.67 -17.02
CA ALA A 238 -50.63 -6.89 -16.84
C ALA A 238 -51.27 -6.46 -18.17
N ALA A 239 -50.46 -6.12 -19.17
CA ALA A 239 -50.94 -5.77 -20.51
C ALA A 239 -51.53 -6.98 -21.26
N LEU A 240 -50.87 -8.14 -21.17
CA LEU A 240 -51.37 -9.40 -21.74
C LEU A 240 -52.70 -9.82 -21.09
N ASN A 241 -52.79 -9.77 -19.76
CA ASN A 241 -54.03 -10.08 -19.03
C ASN A 241 -55.18 -9.13 -19.37
N ARG A 242 -54.87 -7.85 -19.64
CA ARG A 242 -55.87 -6.88 -20.10
C ARG A 242 -56.35 -7.20 -21.52
N SER A 243 -55.43 -7.56 -22.41
CA SER A 243 -55.76 -7.92 -23.80
C SER A 243 -56.61 -9.19 -23.88
N SER A 244 -56.32 -10.20 -23.06
CA SER A 244 -57.12 -11.43 -22.99
C SER A 244 -58.52 -11.20 -22.40
N ALA A 245 -58.65 -10.34 -21.39
CA ALA A 245 -59.96 -9.95 -20.85
C ALA A 245 -60.84 -9.17 -21.85
N THR A 246 -60.22 -8.43 -22.78
CA THR A 246 -60.93 -7.65 -23.81
C THR A 246 -61.34 -8.52 -25.02
N ALA A 247 -60.70 -9.68 -25.21
CA ALA A 247 -60.94 -10.60 -26.32
C ALA A 247 -62.09 -11.60 -26.09
N LEU A 248 -62.70 -11.62 -24.90
CA LEU A 248 -63.93 -12.38 -24.65
C LEU A 248 -65.13 -11.57 -25.18
N PRO A 249 -65.77 -11.95 -26.30
CA PRO A 249 -67.00 -11.30 -26.71
C PRO A 249 -68.04 -11.50 -25.61
N ARG A 250 -68.74 -10.43 -25.25
CA ARG A 250 -69.98 -10.51 -24.47
C ARG A 250 -71.02 -11.28 -25.28
N THR A 251 -70.94 -12.60 -25.31
CA THR A 251 -72.06 -13.46 -25.69
C THR A 251 -73.03 -13.49 -24.52
N GLY A 252 -73.75 -12.40 -24.37
CA GLY A 252 -75.01 -12.37 -23.66
C GLY A 252 -75.98 -11.65 -24.55
N VAL A 253 -76.93 -12.37 -25.13
CA VAL A 253 -78.38 -12.07 -25.18
C VAL A 253 -79.03 -13.21 -25.97
N ALA A 254 -79.80 -14.05 -25.27
CA ALA A 254 -81.21 -14.39 -25.54
C ALA A 254 -81.60 -15.57 -24.64
#